data_AF-A0A2V9L5K8-F1
#
_entry.id   AF-A0A2V9L5K8-F1
#
_cell.length_a   1.000
_cell.length_b   1.000
_cell.length_c   1.000
_cell.angle_alpha   90.00
_cell.angle_beta   90.00
_cell.angle_gamma   90.00
#
_symmetry.space_group_name_H-M   'P 1'
#
loop_
_entity.id
_entity.type
_entity.pdbx_description
1 polymer ?
#
loop_
_entity_poly.entity_id
_entity_poly.type
_entity_poly.pdbx_seq_one_letter_code
_entity_poly.pdbx_strand_id
1 'polypeptide(L)'
;MVVQISKDGKTVIDANGYPVGEVNMKAYKEPRHWETLPPSMRVETGHGGSHTFLTHEFISAILEDRWPAVNVYEAIAYTAPGIIAHQSALRGGEAMKIKDYGKAEA
;
A
#
# COMPACT_ATOMS: atom_id res chain seq x y z
N MET A 1 15.93 3.92 -3.68
CA MET A 1 17.05 4.80 -3.29
C MET A 1 16.76 5.35 -1.91
N VAL A 2 17.74 5.44 -1.03
CA VAL A 2 17.61 6.14 0.26
C VAL A 2 18.29 7.49 0.13
N VAL A 3 17.59 8.55 0.53
CA VAL A 3 18.12 9.91 0.57
C VAL A 3 18.26 10.32 2.02
N GLN A 4 19.43 10.82 2.40
CA GLN A 4 19.72 11.34 3.72
C GLN A 4 20.27 12.75 3.60
N ILE A 5 19.72 13.69 4.35
CA ILE A 5 20.25 15.04 4.49
C ILE A 5 20.86 15.14 5.88
N SER A 6 22.15 15.46 5.94
CA SER A 6 22.89 15.53 7.21
C SER A 6 23.97 16.61 7.20
N LYS A 7 24.12 17.30 8.32
CA LYS A 7 25.24 18.21 8.57
C LYS A 7 26.21 17.53 9.53
N ASP A 8 27.48 17.42 9.14
CA ASP A 8 28.52 16.74 9.94
C ASP A 8 28.12 15.31 10.38
N GLY A 9 27.46 14.57 9.48
CA GLY A 9 27.01 13.20 9.72
C GLY A 9 25.79 13.05 10.62
N LYS A 10 25.16 14.15 11.06
CA LYS A 10 23.95 14.14 11.88
C LYS A 10 22.78 14.80 11.17
N THR A 11 21.57 14.30 11.39
CA THR A 11 20.35 15.00 10.98
C THR A 11 20.21 16.26 11.84
N VAL A 12 20.29 17.42 11.21
CA VAL A 12 20.04 18.72 11.85
C VAL A 12 18.79 19.30 11.22
N ILE A 13 17.85 19.77 12.04
CA ILE A 13 16.58 20.34 11.60
C ILE A 13 16.63 21.86 11.70
N ASP A 14 16.17 22.57 10.66
CA ASP A 14 16.07 24.03 10.67
C ASP A 14 14.82 24.54 11.40
N ALA A 15 14.66 25.87 11.47
CA ALA A 15 13.53 26.52 12.12
C ALA A 15 12.16 26.21 11.46
N ASN A 16 12.15 25.72 10.22
CA ASN A 16 10.95 25.36 9.47
C ASN A 16 10.63 23.85 9.55
N GLY A 17 11.44 23.07 10.28
CA GLY A 17 11.24 21.63 10.44
C GLY A 17 11.89 20.77 9.35
N TYR A 18 12.76 21.34 8.50
CA TYR A 18 13.41 20.61 7.42
C TYR A 18 14.83 20.17 7.79
N PRO A 19 15.27 18.97 7.36
CA PRO A 19 16.65 18.56 7.53
C PRO A 19 17.58 19.41 6.66
N VAL A 20 18.71 19.85 7.23
CA VAL A 20 19.72 20.67 6.57
C VAL A 20 21.08 19.99 6.56
N GLY A 21 21.86 20.26 5.51
CA GLY A 21 23.21 19.72 5.32
C GLY A 21 23.41 19.12 3.93
N GLU A 22 24.39 18.23 3.82
CA GLU A 22 24.74 17.56 2.57
C GLU A 22 23.72 16.47 2.22
N VAL A 23 23.35 16.43 0.93
CA VAL A 23 22.46 15.40 0.38
C VAL A 23 23.29 14.17 0.03
N ASN A 24 23.02 13.07 0.71
CA ASN A 24 23.64 11.77 0.45
C ASN A 24 22.60 10.82 -0.12
N MET A 25 22.90 10.23 -1.27
CA MET A 25 22.01 9.26 -1.94
C MET A 25 22.69 7.90 -2.01
N LYS A 26 21.94 6.85 -1.64
CA LYS A 26 22.41 5.47 -1.75
C LYS A 26 21.38 4.60 -2.46
N ALA A 27 21.87 3.69 -3.29
CA ALA A 27 21.01 2.66 -3.88
C ALA A 27 20.35 1.86 -2.75
N TYR A 28 19.03 1.67 -2.84
CA TYR A 28 18.29 0.78 -1.96
C TYR A 28 17.91 -0.44 -2.77
N LYS A 29 18.33 -1.61 -2.33
CA LYS A 29 17.89 -2.87 -2.92
C LYS A 29 16.63 -3.30 -2.17
N GLU A 30 15.49 -3.15 -2.82
CA GLU A 30 14.21 -3.58 -2.27
C GLU A 30 14.22 -5.10 -2.05
N PRO A 31 13.98 -5.57 -0.82
CA PRO A 31 13.83 -7.00 -0.57
C PRO A 31 12.62 -7.53 -1.33
N ARG A 32 12.77 -8.70 -1.94
CA ARG A 32 11.67 -9.32 -2.70
C ARG A 32 10.69 -10.10 -1.83
N HIS A 33 11.05 -10.42 -0.59
CA HIS A 33 10.25 -11.20 0.36
C HIS A 33 9.83 -12.60 -0.11
N TRP A 34 10.52 -13.19 -1.09
CA TRP A 34 10.17 -14.49 -1.66
C TRP A 34 10.21 -15.63 -0.65
N GLU A 35 10.97 -15.48 0.43
CA GLU A 35 11.04 -16.44 1.53
C GLU A 35 9.70 -16.66 2.23
N THR A 36 8.77 -15.69 2.17
CA THR A 36 7.43 -15.81 2.77
C THR A 36 6.44 -16.55 1.87
N LEU A 37 6.81 -16.84 0.62
CA LEU A 37 5.97 -17.58 -0.33
C LEU A 37 6.35 -19.07 -0.40
N PRO A 38 5.36 -19.94 -0.71
CA PRO A 38 5.63 -21.30 -1.12
C PRO A 38 6.62 -21.35 -2.30
N PRO A 39 7.54 -22.34 -2.36
CA PRO A 39 8.56 -22.40 -3.41
C PRO A 39 8.03 -22.31 -4.84
N SER A 40 6.87 -22.93 -5.11
CA SER A 40 6.21 -22.91 -6.42
C SER A 40 5.67 -21.53 -6.83
N MET A 41 5.50 -20.60 -5.89
CA MET A 41 4.97 -19.25 -6.12
C MET A 41 6.06 -18.17 -6.18
N ARG A 42 7.35 -18.53 -6.04
CA ARG A 42 8.50 -17.61 -6.09
C ARG A 42 8.86 -17.26 -7.53
N VAL A 43 7.91 -16.66 -8.24
CA VAL A 43 8.03 -16.27 -9.65
C VAL A 43 7.92 -14.76 -9.79
N GLU A 44 8.58 -14.20 -10.80
CA GLU A 44 8.46 -12.78 -11.10
C GLU A 44 7.12 -12.49 -11.78
N THR A 45 6.47 -11.42 -11.33
CA THR A 45 5.22 -10.91 -11.91
C THR A 45 5.26 -9.40 -12.08
N GLY A 46 4.27 -8.84 -12.76
CA GLY A 46 4.09 -7.38 -12.84
C GLY A 46 3.84 -6.71 -11.49
N HIS A 47 3.76 -5.38 -11.49
CA HIS A 47 3.44 -4.55 -10.33
C HIS A 47 4.32 -4.86 -9.10
N GLY A 48 5.64 -4.92 -9.31
CA GLY A 48 6.61 -5.15 -8.24
C GLY A 48 6.60 -6.57 -7.66
N GLY A 49 6.00 -7.55 -8.36
CA GLY A 49 5.91 -8.93 -7.87
C GLY A 49 4.71 -9.20 -6.95
N SER A 50 3.78 -8.25 -6.81
CA SER A 50 2.68 -8.33 -5.82
C SER A 50 1.69 -9.48 -6.06
N HIS A 51 1.52 -9.94 -7.30
CA HIS A 51 0.46 -10.88 -7.66
C HIS A 51 0.57 -12.22 -6.90
N THR A 52 1.78 -12.72 -6.68
CA THR A 52 2.01 -14.00 -5.99
C THR A 52 1.69 -13.90 -4.50
N PHE A 53 1.98 -12.77 -3.86
CA PHE A 53 1.61 -12.51 -2.47
C PHE A 53 0.10 -12.36 -2.29
N LEU A 54 -0.57 -11.59 -3.16
CA LEU A 54 -2.02 -11.43 -3.12
C LEU A 54 -2.75 -12.77 -3.33
N THR A 55 -2.28 -13.56 -4.30
CA THR A 55 -2.83 -14.90 -4.55
C THR A 55 -2.60 -15.83 -3.36
N HIS A 56 -1.41 -15.80 -2.76
CA HIS A 56 -1.09 -16.64 -1.62
C HIS A 56 -1.97 -16.30 -0.40
N GLU A 57 -2.15 -15.02 -0.10
CA GLU A 57 -2.98 -14.55 1.03
C GLU A 57 -4.44 -14.99 0.86
N PHE A 58 -5.01 -14.80 -0.33
CA PHE A 58 -6.40 -15.17 -0.59
C PHE A 58 -6.62 -16.68 -0.47
N ILE A 59 -5.71 -17.49 -1.04
CA ILE A 59 -5.81 -18.96 -0.95
C ILE A 59 -5.58 -19.44 0.48
N SER A 60 -4.61 -18.88 1.21
CA SER A 60 -4.37 -19.28 2.61
C SER A 60 -5.56 -18.93 3.50
N ALA A 61 -6.22 -17.80 3.27
CA ALA A 61 -7.44 -17.43 3.99
C ALA A 61 -8.56 -18.48 3.85
N ILE A 62 -8.74 -19.01 2.64
CA ILE A 62 -9.70 -20.08 2.37
C ILE A 62 -9.33 -21.37 3.11
N LEU A 63 -8.06 -21.77 3.05
CA LEU A 63 -7.59 -23.00 3.70
C LEU A 63 -7.65 -22.92 5.23
N GLU A 64 -7.47 -21.73 5.79
CA GLU A 64 -7.47 -21.45 7.23
C GLU A 64 -8.86 -21.10 7.78
N ASP A 65 -9.90 -21.09 6.93
CA ASP A 65 -11.28 -20.70 7.28
C ASP A 65 -11.36 -19.34 8.00
N ARG A 66 -10.64 -18.35 7.45
CA ARG A 66 -10.62 -16.97 7.95
C ARG A 66 -11.02 -15.98 6.86
N TRP A 67 -11.37 -14.76 7.29
CA TRP A 67 -11.49 -13.66 6.35
C TRP A 67 -10.14 -13.38 5.64
N PRO A 68 -10.15 -13.15 4.31
CA PRO A 68 -8.97 -12.66 3.62
C PRO A 68 -8.68 -11.21 4.06
N ALA A 69 -7.44 -10.77 3.88
CA ALA A 69 -7.01 -9.41 4.21
C ALA A 69 -7.88 -8.37 3.47
N VAL A 70 -8.24 -8.65 2.22
CA VAL A 70 -9.24 -7.89 1.46
C VAL A 70 -10.57 -8.65 1.45
N ASN A 71 -11.32 -8.54 2.54
CA ASN A 71 -12.69 -9.05 2.64
C ASN A 71 -13.69 -8.13 1.93
N VAL A 72 -14.98 -8.46 1.97
CA VAL A 72 -16.04 -7.70 1.29
C VAL A 72 -16.17 -6.25 1.79
N TYR A 73 -15.95 -6.00 3.09
CA TYR A 73 -16.03 -4.66 3.66
C TYR A 73 -14.85 -3.79 3.17
N GLU A 74 -13.63 -4.34 3.17
CA GLU A 74 -12.45 -3.67 2.62
C GLU A 74 -12.59 -3.43 1.10
N ALA A 75 -13.09 -4.42 0.36
CA ALA A 75 -13.33 -4.28 -1.07
C ALA A 75 -14.32 -3.15 -1.37
N ILE A 76 -15.40 -3.02 -0.58
CA ILE A 76 -16.35 -1.90 -0.70
C ILE A 76 -15.68 -0.57 -0.36
N ALA A 77 -14.89 -0.52 0.72
CA ALA A 77 -14.17 0.69 1.11
C ALA A 77 -13.21 1.20 0.04
N TYR A 78 -12.58 0.30 -0.75
CA TYR A 78 -11.69 0.69 -1.85
C TYR A 78 -12.45 1.09 -3.13
N THR A 79 -13.59 0.46 -3.40
CA THR A 79 -14.29 0.60 -4.69
C THR A 79 -15.39 1.65 -4.68
N ALA A 80 -16.16 1.78 -3.59
CA ALA A 80 -17.26 2.72 -3.50
C ALA A 80 -16.83 4.19 -3.71
N PRO A 81 -15.69 4.67 -3.17
CA PRO A 81 -15.22 6.02 -3.45
C PRO A 81 -14.99 6.29 -4.93
N GLY A 82 -14.45 5.32 -5.68
CA GLY A 82 -14.22 5.45 -7.12
C GLY A 82 -15.53 5.58 -7.91
N ILE A 83 -16.55 4.82 -7.53
CA ILE A 83 -17.88 4.89 -8.14
C ILE A 83 -18.53 6.26 -7.88
N ILE A 84 -18.49 6.73 -6.63
CA ILE A 84 -19.06 8.04 -6.25
C ILE A 84 -18.25 9.19 -6.87
N ALA A 85 -16.93 9.08 -6.95
CA ALA A 85 -16.07 10.06 -7.62
C ALA A 85 -16.40 10.17 -9.12
N HIS A 86 -16.67 9.04 -9.80
CA HIS A 86 -17.12 9.06 -11.18
C HIS A 86 -18.46 9.80 -11.32
N GLN A 87 -19.43 9.54 -10.44
CA GLN A 87 -20.70 10.25 -10.43
C GLN A 87 -20.53 11.76 -10.15
N SER A 88 -19.64 12.11 -9.22
CA SER A 88 -19.29 13.51 -8.91
C SER A 88 -18.71 14.21 -10.13
N ALA A 89 -17.79 13.57 -10.86
CA ALA A 89 -17.19 14.13 -12.07
C ALA A 89 -18.24 14.43 -13.15
N LEU A 90 -19.23 13.54 -13.33
CA LEU A 90 -20.36 13.77 -14.25
C LEU A 90 -21.26 14.93 -13.82
N ARG A 91 -21.19 15.37 -12.55
CA ARG A 91 -21.93 16.50 -11.99
C ARG A 91 -21.04 17.74 -11.75
N GLY A 92 -19.95 17.86 -12.50
CA GLY A 92 -19.06 19.01 -12.38
C GLY A 92 -18.26 19.06 -11.08
N GLY A 93 -18.01 17.91 -10.45
CA GLY A 93 -17.23 17.82 -9.21
C GLY A 93 -18.03 18.09 -7.94
N GLU A 94 -19.35 17.85 -7.95
CA GLU A 94 -20.19 17.96 -6.74
C GLU A 94 -19.62 17.11 -5.59
N ALA A 95 -19.52 17.69 -4.39
CA ALA A 95 -19.14 16.94 -3.20
C ALA A 95 -20.27 15.97 -2.79
N MET A 96 -20.07 14.67 -3.02
CA MET A 96 -21.06 13.63 -2.77
C MET A 96 -20.72 12.79 -1.54
N LYS A 97 -21.75 12.32 -0.83
CA LYS A 97 -21.58 11.41 0.31
C LYS A 97 -21.28 9.99 -0.15
N ILE A 98 -20.30 9.36 0.48
CA ILE A 98 -20.01 7.93 0.33
C ILE A 98 -20.60 7.22 1.54
N LYS A 99 -21.35 6.14 1.31
CA LYS A 99 -21.92 5.33 2.39
C LYS A 99 -20.80 4.50 3.04
N ASP A 100 -20.73 4.57 4.37
CA ASP A 100 -19.91 3.66 5.17
C ASP A 100 -20.70 2.36 5.42
N TYR A 101 -20.08 1.22 5.13
CA TYR A 101 -20.64 -0.12 5.32
C TYR A 101 -20.10 -0.81 6.59
N GLY A 102 -19.23 -0.13 7.35
CA GLY A 102 -18.59 -0.67 8.53
C GLY A 102 -17.40 -1.56 8.21
N LYS A 103 -17.06 -2.43 9.16
CA LYS A 103 -15.96 -3.39 9.07
C LYS A 103 -16.50 -4.80 9.29
N ALA A 104 -15.76 -5.80 8.82
CA ALA A 104 -16.06 -7.19 9.16
C ALA A 104 -16.00 -7.39 10.69
N GLU A 105 -16.89 -8.23 11.20
CA GLU A 105 -16.80 -8.71 12.58
C GLU A 105 -15.55 -9.59 12.75
N ALA A 106 -14.98 -9.55 13.95
CA ALA A 106 -13.75 -10.27 14.30
C ALA A 106 -14.00 -11.77 14.51
#